data_AF-S8EMB0-F1
#
_entry.id   AF-S8EMB0-F1
#
_cell.length_a   1.000
_cell.length_b   1.000
_cell.length_c   1.000
_cell.angle_alpha   90.00
_cell.angle_beta   90.00
_cell.angle_gamma   90.00
#
_symmetry.space_group_name_H-M   'P 1'
#
loop_
_entity.id
_entity.type
_entity.pdbx_description
1 polymer ?
#
loop_
_entity_poly.entity_id
_entity_poly.type
_entity_poly.pdbx_seq_one_letter_code
_entity_poly.pdbx_strand_id
1 'polypeptide(L)'
;MPLPEPKAPAYSPEDCAICRESLHIAPSEEGGPSYIIDDVELFCDSGRPKNHHFHWSCITDYVKAGGDRAKCPLCRGHTLDRRGRMIVGVTNEGGVQGGIDLGDIIDQEIFEESQPESCRLEQAFLGLMAQSDYEEAEELLRGRGVNVDCTYPSGGQTALHMAAMNDDVEGVELLLKYGADKTQLDESGWDASRAAKECEAEKVVRLLA
;
A
#
# COMPACT_ATOMS: atom_id res chain seq x y z
N MET A 1 8.89 -18.33 -52.15
CA MET A 1 9.13 -18.93 -50.82
C MET A 1 8.67 -17.91 -49.79
N PRO A 2 7.82 -18.27 -48.82
CA PRO A 2 7.48 -17.34 -47.74
C PRO A 2 8.76 -17.01 -46.95
N LEU A 3 8.93 -15.73 -46.60
CA LEU A 3 10.00 -15.30 -45.71
C LEU A 3 9.86 -16.03 -44.37
N PRO A 4 10.97 -16.52 -43.77
CA PRO A 4 10.91 -17.12 -42.45
C PRO A 4 10.33 -16.09 -41.47
N GLU A 5 9.42 -16.55 -40.62
CA GLU A 5 8.85 -15.71 -39.56
C GLU A 5 10.00 -15.11 -38.73
N PRO A 6 9.94 -13.80 -38.41
CA PRO A 6 10.95 -13.19 -37.57
C PRO A 6 11.04 -13.97 -36.25
N LYS A 7 12.23 -14.48 -35.94
CA LYS A 7 12.48 -15.12 -34.64
C LYS A 7 12.10 -14.12 -33.55
N ALA A 8 11.27 -14.54 -32.60
CA ALA A 8 10.97 -13.74 -31.43
C ALA A 8 12.29 -13.25 -30.80
N PRO A 9 12.39 -11.96 -30.44
CA PRO A 9 13.63 -11.40 -29.93
C PRO A 9 14.08 -12.15 -28.68
N ALA A 10 15.39 -12.42 -28.62
CA ALA A 10 16.01 -13.04 -27.46
C ALA A 10 15.78 -12.18 -26.22
N TYR A 11 15.54 -12.81 -25.08
CA TYR A 11 15.41 -12.12 -23.79
C TYR A 11 16.69 -11.34 -23.44
N SER A 12 16.52 -10.14 -22.88
CA SER A 12 17.57 -9.25 -22.39
C SER A 12 17.29 -8.94 -20.91
N PRO A 13 18.28 -9.00 -20.00
CA PRO A 13 18.12 -8.56 -18.61
C PRO A 13 17.86 -7.06 -18.45
N GLU A 14 18.13 -6.26 -19.49
CA GLU A 14 17.91 -4.81 -19.49
C GLU A 14 16.46 -4.43 -19.84
N ASP A 15 15.67 -5.40 -20.31
CA ASP A 15 14.29 -5.21 -20.76
C ASP A 15 13.34 -6.07 -19.92
N CYS A 16 12.17 -5.52 -19.61
CA CYS A 16 11.12 -6.25 -18.92
C CYS A 16 10.68 -7.47 -19.74
N ALA A 17 10.67 -8.65 -19.12
CA ALA A 17 10.34 -9.91 -19.77
C ALA A 17 8.87 -10.02 -20.22
N ILE A 18 7.98 -9.14 -19.73
CA ILE A 18 6.57 -9.06 -20.13
C ILE A 18 6.38 -8.06 -21.27
N CYS A 19 6.62 -6.76 -21.03
CA CYS A 19 6.30 -5.71 -22.01
C CYS A 19 7.40 -5.46 -23.04
N ARG A 20 8.63 -5.96 -22.79
CA ARG A 20 9.82 -5.78 -23.65
C ARG A 20 10.31 -4.33 -23.76
N GLU A 21 9.92 -3.48 -22.82
CA GLU A 21 10.45 -2.13 -22.67
C GLU A 21 11.63 -2.12 -21.68
N SER A 22 12.50 -1.12 -21.82
CA SER A 22 13.69 -0.93 -21.00
C SER A 22 13.36 -0.80 -19.51
N LEU A 23 14.18 -1.40 -18.67
CA LEU A 23 14.18 -1.21 -17.20
C LEU A 23 14.96 0.04 -16.78
N HIS A 24 15.60 0.70 -17.74
CA HIS A 24 16.36 1.94 -17.56
C HIS A 24 15.72 3.10 -18.31
N ILE A 25 15.60 4.26 -17.64
CA ILE A 25 15.27 5.52 -18.28
C ILE A 25 16.59 6.23 -18.59
N ALA A 26 16.84 6.45 -19.88
CA ALA A 26 17.96 7.26 -20.33
C ALA A 26 17.79 8.69 -19.79
N PRO A 27 18.88 9.35 -19.37
CA PRO A 27 18.82 10.72 -18.88
C PRO A 27 18.21 11.65 -19.95
N SER A 28 17.41 12.62 -19.51
CA SER A 28 16.80 13.61 -20.40
C SER A 28 17.82 14.54 -21.07
N GLU A 29 19.04 14.62 -20.54
CA GLU A 29 20.16 15.40 -21.05
C GLU A 29 21.40 14.51 -21.25
N GLU A 30 22.19 14.77 -22.31
CA GLU A 30 23.46 14.06 -22.54
C GLU A 30 24.40 14.23 -21.34
N GLY A 31 24.66 13.12 -20.64
CA GLY A 31 25.53 13.08 -19.45
C GLY A 31 24.82 13.18 -18.09
N GLY A 32 23.48 13.20 -18.06
CA GLY A 32 22.71 13.09 -16.82
C GLY A 32 22.75 11.68 -16.19
N PRO A 33 22.32 11.52 -14.93
CA PRO A 33 22.20 10.20 -14.32
C PRO A 33 21.08 9.40 -14.99
N SER A 34 21.36 8.15 -15.34
CA SER A 34 20.31 7.19 -15.72
C SER A 34 19.47 6.84 -14.49
N TYR A 35 18.17 6.73 -14.66
CA TYR A 35 17.25 6.32 -13.59
C TYR A 35 16.88 4.85 -13.78
N ILE A 36 16.81 4.10 -12.68
CA ILE A 36 16.36 2.71 -12.66
C ILE A 36 14.85 2.73 -12.39
N ILE A 37 14.07 2.19 -13.32
CA ILE A 37 12.67 1.84 -13.04
C ILE A 37 12.70 0.60 -12.17
N ASP A 38 11.84 0.50 -11.15
CA ASP A 38 11.79 -0.62 -10.20
C ASP A 38 11.96 -1.99 -10.91
N ASP A 39 13.21 -2.46 -10.90
CA ASP A 39 13.65 -3.66 -11.61
C ASP A 39 13.47 -4.84 -10.67
N VAL A 40 12.46 -5.66 -10.98
CA VAL A 40 12.13 -6.85 -10.23
C VAL A 40 12.86 -8.04 -10.81
N GLU A 41 13.87 -8.52 -10.08
CA GLU A 41 14.57 -9.76 -10.35
C GLU A 41 13.78 -10.94 -9.74
N LEU A 42 13.15 -11.72 -10.61
CA LEU A 42 12.43 -12.93 -10.23
C LEU A 42 13.30 -14.17 -10.38
N PHE A 43 13.55 -14.86 -9.27
CA PHE A 43 14.30 -16.11 -9.24
C PHE A 43 13.44 -17.26 -9.77
N CYS A 44 13.97 -18.02 -10.74
CA CYS A 44 13.31 -19.19 -11.31
C CYS A 44 14.25 -20.40 -11.43
N ASP A 45 13.68 -21.59 -11.42
CA ASP A 45 14.45 -22.85 -11.48
C ASP A 45 14.82 -23.31 -12.90
N SER A 46 14.28 -22.67 -13.95
CA SER A 46 14.41 -23.11 -15.33
C SER A 46 15.43 -22.28 -16.12
N GLY A 47 16.46 -22.95 -16.64
CA GLY A 47 17.36 -22.39 -17.65
C GLY A 47 18.45 -21.45 -17.13
N ARG A 48 19.22 -20.86 -18.07
CA ARG A 48 20.19 -19.79 -17.82
C ARG A 48 19.76 -18.57 -18.66
N PRO A 49 19.69 -17.35 -18.10
CA PRO A 49 19.88 -17.02 -16.68
C PRO A 49 18.77 -17.62 -15.79
N LYS A 50 19.06 -17.81 -14.50
CA LYS A 50 18.08 -18.31 -13.53
C LYS A 50 17.12 -17.23 -13.04
N ASN A 51 17.33 -16.00 -13.47
CA ASN A 51 16.60 -14.84 -12.99
C ASN A 51 16.07 -14.08 -14.20
N HIS A 52 14.84 -13.61 -14.11
CA HIS A 52 14.20 -12.83 -15.16
C HIS A 52 13.74 -11.50 -14.57
N HIS A 53 13.92 -10.43 -15.35
CA HIS A 53 13.68 -9.07 -14.92
C HIS A 53 12.33 -8.57 -15.43
N PHE A 54 11.64 -7.80 -14.59
CA PHE A 54 10.30 -7.29 -14.87
C PHE A 54 10.16 -5.89 -14.28
N HIS A 55 9.39 -5.02 -14.92
CA HIS A 55 8.86 -3.86 -14.20
C HIS A 55 7.97 -4.33 -13.06
N TRP A 56 8.05 -3.65 -11.92
CA TRP A 56 7.14 -3.87 -10.79
C TRP A 56 5.67 -3.98 -11.22
N SER A 57 5.18 -2.98 -11.97
CA SER A 57 3.80 -2.95 -12.47
C SER A 57 3.46 -4.14 -13.36
N CYS A 58 4.35 -4.53 -14.28
CA CYS A 58 4.07 -5.63 -15.20
C CYS A 58 3.89 -6.96 -14.48
N ILE A 59 4.73 -7.25 -13.48
CA ILE A 59 4.65 -8.53 -12.76
C ILE A 59 3.48 -8.53 -11.78
N THR A 60 3.19 -7.41 -11.10
CA THR A 60 2.04 -7.31 -10.20
C THR A 60 0.73 -7.42 -10.98
N ASP A 61 0.59 -6.71 -12.10
CA ASP A 61 -0.60 -6.76 -12.96
C ASP A 61 -0.84 -8.16 -13.53
N TYR A 62 0.23 -8.87 -13.92
CA TYR A 62 0.11 -10.26 -14.38
C TYR A 62 -0.52 -11.15 -13.30
N VAL A 63 -0.08 -11.04 -12.04
CA VAL A 63 -0.63 -11.84 -10.94
C VAL A 63 -2.05 -11.39 -10.59
N LYS A 64 -2.31 -10.08 -10.49
CA LYS A 64 -3.64 -9.51 -10.22
C LYS A 64 -4.67 -9.93 -11.28
N ALA A 65 -4.26 -10.08 -12.54
CA ALA A 65 -5.08 -10.58 -13.63
C ALA A 65 -5.33 -12.11 -13.60
N GLY A 66 -4.87 -12.82 -12.56
CA GLY A 66 -5.03 -14.26 -12.39
C GLY A 66 -3.87 -15.10 -12.94
N GLY A 67 -2.73 -14.48 -13.23
CA GLY A 67 -1.50 -15.17 -13.62
C GLY A 67 -0.99 -16.09 -12.50
N ASP A 68 -0.52 -17.29 -12.88
CA ASP A 68 0.05 -18.24 -11.92
C ASP A 68 1.41 -17.73 -11.43
N ARG A 69 1.42 -17.14 -10.22
CA ARG A 69 2.64 -16.63 -9.57
C ARG A 69 3.65 -17.72 -9.21
N ALA A 70 3.27 -19.00 -9.24
CA ALA A 70 4.18 -20.12 -9.02
C ALA A 70 4.99 -20.48 -10.29
N LYS A 71 4.75 -19.76 -11.38
CA LYS A 71 5.40 -19.91 -12.68
C LYS A 71 5.87 -18.56 -13.21
N CYS A 72 7.13 -18.50 -13.60
CA CYS A 72 7.67 -17.32 -14.27
C CYS A 72 6.89 -17.05 -15.58
N PRO A 73 6.43 -15.81 -15.85
CA PRO A 73 5.70 -15.46 -17.07
C PRO A 73 6.47 -15.75 -18.36
N LEU A 74 7.81 -15.65 -18.31
CA LEU A 74 8.67 -15.84 -19.47
C LEU A 74 9.04 -17.31 -19.69
N CYS A 75 9.71 -17.93 -18.72
CA CYS A 75 10.32 -19.26 -18.88
C CYS A 75 9.47 -20.41 -18.33
N ARG A 76 8.37 -20.10 -17.60
CA ARG A 76 7.51 -21.07 -16.90
C ARG A 76 8.21 -21.89 -15.80
N GLY A 77 9.44 -21.52 -15.41
CA GLY A 77 10.12 -22.07 -14.25
C GLY A 77 9.39 -21.79 -12.94
N HIS A 78 9.64 -22.62 -11.93
CA HIS A 78 9.10 -22.42 -10.59
C HIS A 78 9.74 -21.21 -9.90
N THR A 79 8.91 -20.42 -9.23
CA THR A 79 9.26 -19.10 -8.66
C THR A 79 9.05 -19.02 -7.15
N LEU A 80 8.44 -20.03 -6.53
CA LEU A 80 8.20 -20.02 -5.08
C LEU A 80 9.34 -20.68 -4.31
N ASP A 81 9.61 -20.18 -3.11
CA ASP A 81 10.51 -20.84 -2.18
C ASP A 81 9.84 -22.08 -1.53
N ARG A 82 10.57 -22.77 -0.66
CA ARG A 82 10.07 -23.97 0.04
C ARG A 82 8.89 -23.70 0.98
N ARG A 83 8.63 -22.44 1.32
CA ARG A 83 7.50 -21.99 2.15
C ARG A 83 6.33 -21.50 1.29
N GLY A 84 6.44 -21.55 -0.05
CA GLY A 84 5.41 -21.08 -0.97
C GLY A 84 5.44 -19.57 -1.21
N ARG A 85 6.52 -18.88 -0.84
CA ARG A 85 6.66 -17.42 -0.94
C ARG A 85 7.28 -17.01 -2.25
N MET A 86 6.84 -15.88 -2.82
CA MET A 86 7.35 -15.35 -4.08
C MET A 86 8.43 -14.31 -3.79
N ILE A 87 9.65 -14.79 -3.54
CA ILE A 87 10.76 -13.93 -3.16
C ILE A 87 11.40 -13.30 -4.39
N VAL A 88 11.59 -11.98 -4.38
CA VAL A 88 12.23 -11.21 -5.46
C VAL A 88 13.38 -10.34 -4.94
N GLY A 89 14.26 -9.96 -5.87
CA GLY A 89 15.15 -8.80 -5.73
C GLY A 89 14.49 -7.59 -6.40
N VAL A 90 14.69 -6.40 -5.84
CA VAL A 90 14.21 -5.14 -6.40
C VAL A 90 15.38 -4.17 -6.43
N THR A 91 15.66 -3.59 -7.58
CA THR A 91 16.61 -2.49 -7.71
C THR A 91 15.86 -1.22 -8.06
N ASN A 92 16.05 -0.18 -7.24
CA ASN A 92 15.50 1.15 -7.50
C ASN A 92 16.54 2.23 -7.21
N GLU A 93 16.14 3.51 -7.28
CA GLU A 93 17.04 4.64 -7.02
C GLU A 93 17.67 4.61 -5.61
N GLY A 94 16.99 3.99 -4.64
CA GLY A 94 17.47 3.79 -3.28
C GLY A 94 18.45 2.62 -3.11
N GLY A 95 18.71 1.86 -4.18
CA GLY A 95 19.62 0.73 -4.21
C GLY A 95 18.93 -0.63 -4.37
N VAL A 96 19.67 -1.69 -4.07
CA VAL A 96 19.21 -3.07 -4.20
C VAL A 96 18.59 -3.54 -2.88
N GLN A 97 17.34 -4.00 -2.95
CA GLN A 97 16.63 -4.65 -1.86
C GLN A 97 16.34 -6.10 -2.26
N GLY A 98 16.65 -7.05 -1.37
CA GLY A 98 16.44 -8.48 -1.64
C GLY A 98 15.59 -9.14 -0.57
N GLY A 99 14.94 -10.25 -0.91
CA GLY A 99 14.17 -11.02 0.06
C GLY A 99 12.73 -10.54 0.24
N ILE A 100 12.24 -9.69 -0.67
CA ILE A 100 10.88 -9.17 -0.65
C ILE A 100 9.92 -10.27 -1.09
N ASP A 101 8.90 -10.55 -0.28
CA ASP A 101 7.81 -11.47 -0.66
C ASP A 101 6.77 -10.70 -1.47
N LEU A 102 7.00 -10.61 -2.78
CA LEU A 102 6.11 -9.89 -3.69
C LEU A 102 4.70 -10.51 -3.72
N GLY A 103 4.60 -11.82 -3.46
CA GLY A 103 3.32 -12.51 -3.40
C GLY A 103 2.44 -11.99 -2.25
N ASP A 104 3.03 -11.78 -1.07
CA ASP A 104 2.34 -11.22 0.10
C ASP A 104 1.90 -9.78 -0.15
N ILE A 105 2.75 -8.96 -0.79
CA ILE A 105 2.41 -7.59 -1.16
C ILE A 105 1.22 -7.57 -2.13
N ILE A 106 1.25 -8.39 -3.18
CA ILE A 106 0.14 -8.46 -4.15
C ILE A 106 -1.14 -8.96 -3.46
N ASP A 107 -1.05 -9.95 -2.58
CA ASP A 107 -2.20 -10.46 -1.83
C ASP A 107 -2.81 -9.38 -0.93
N GLN A 108 -1.98 -8.56 -0.27
CA GLN A 108 -2.41 -7.40 0.52
C GLN A 108 -3.09 -6.34 -0.35
N GLU A 109 -2.50 -5.97 -1.48
CA GLU A 109 -3.10 -5.01 -2.41
C GLU A 109 -4.44 -5.49 -2.95
N ILE A 110 -4.54 -6.76 -3.38
CA ILE A 110 -5.80 -7.35 -3.84
C ILE A 110 -6.84 -7.33 -2.72
N PHE A 111 -6.45 -7.67 -1.50
CA PHE A 111 -7.34 -7.65 -0.35
C PHE A 111 -7.85 -6.23 -0.08
N GLU A 112 -6.97 -5.23 -0.07
CA GLU A 112 -7.31 -3.81 0.13
C GLU A 112 -8.22 -3.28 -0.98
N GLU A 113 -7.93 -3.58 -2.26
CA GLU A 113 -8.76 -3.20 -3.40
C GLU A 113 -10.13 -3.88 -3.38
N SER A 114 -10.23 -5.09 -2.82
CA SER A 114 -11.50 -5.81 -2.67
C SER A 114 -12.40 -5.22 -1.57
N GLN A 115 -11.83 -4.43 -0.65
CA GLN A 115 -12.62 -3.75 0.37
C GLN A 115 -13.54 -2.69 -0.27
N PRO A 116 -14.75 -2.48 0.25
CA PRO A 116 -15.59 -1.37 -0.15
C PRO A 116 -14.81 -0.05 -0.10
N GLU A 117 -15.00 0.82 -1.10
CA GLU A 117 -14.33 2.14 -1.13
C GLU A 117 -14.52 2.91 0.17
N SER A 118 -15.69 2.77 0.81
CA SER A 118 -15.97 3.34 2.13
C SER A 118 -14.97 2.89 3.21
N CYS A 119 -14.60 1.61 3.26
CA CYS A 119 -13.66 1.08 4.25
C CYS A 119 -12.23 1.62 4.04
N ARG A 120 -11.79 1.76 2.77
CA ARG A 120 -10.50 2.36 2.45
C ARG A 120 -10.43 3.83 2.82
N LEU A 121 -11.50 4.57 2.57
CA LEU A 121 -11.58 5.99 2.92
C LEU A 121 -11.63 6.21 4.44
N GLU A 122 -12.33 5.35 5.18
CA GLU A 122 -12.33 5.34 6.65
C GLU A 122 -10.93 5.06 7.20
N GLN A 123 -10.21 4.07 6.67
CA GLN A 123 -8.83 3.79 7.08
C GLN A 123 -7.88 4.95 6.78
N ALA A 124 -7.99 5.57 5.61
CA ALA A 124 -7.20 6.76 5.25
C ALA A 124 -7.51 7.92 6.21
N PHE A 125 -8.79 8.17 6.48
CA PHE A 125 -9.22 9.20 7.43
C PHE A 125 -8.66 8.97 8.84
N LEU A 126 -8.76 7.76 9.38
CA LEU A 126 -8.20 7.41 10.69
C LEU A 126 -6.67 7.57 10.72
N GLY A 127 -5.98 7.28 9.61
CA GLY A 127 -4.55 7.48 9.46
C GLY A 127 -4.13 8.96 9.47
N LEU A 128 -4.91 9.84 8.81
CA LEU A 128 -4.69 11.29 8.81
C LEU A 128 -4.93 11.87 10.21
N MET A 129 -6.02 11.47 10.87
CA MET A 129 -6.31 11.88 12.25
C MET A 129 -5.18 11.48 13.22
N ALA A 130 -4.64 10.26 13.09
CA ALA A 130 -3.53 9.81 13.93
C ALA A 130 -2.22 10.60 13.69
N GLN A 131 -2.04 11.14 12.50
CA GLN A 131 -0.91 12.00 12.13
C GLN A 131 -1.16 13.48 12.42
N SER A 132 -2.34 13.83 12.96
CA SER A 132 -2.77 15.22 13.19
C SER A 132 -2.86 16.04 11.90
N ASP A 133 -3.16 15.37 10.78
CA ASP A 133 -3.26 15.98 9.46
C ASP A 133 -4.71 16.40 9.18
N TYR A 134 -5.14 17.48 9.84
CA TYR A 134 -6.55 17.87 9.92
C TYR A 134 -7.09 18.50 8.63
N GLU A 135 -6.23 19.10 7.80
CA GLU A 135 -6.64 19.71 6.53
C GLU A 135 -7.11 18.61 5.57
N GLU A 136 -6.27 17.61 5.33
CA GLU A 136 -6.56 16.45 4.50
C GLU A 136 -7.70 15.59 5.07
N ALA A 137 -7.74 15.41 6.40
CA ALA A 137 -8.85 14.71 7.06
C ALA A 137 -10.18 15.45 6.84
N GLU A 138 -10.18 16.78 6.91
CA GLU A 138 -11.35 17.59 6.66
C GLU A 138 -11.80 17.51 5.18
N GLU A 139 -10.86 17.48 4.23
CA GLU A 139 -11.18 17.30 2.82
C GLU A 139 -11.89 15.96 2.55
N LEU A 140 -11.43 14.86 3.17
CA LEU A 140 -12.10 13.56 3.06
C LEU A 140 -13.52 13.60 3.60
N LEU A 141 -13.73 14.22 4.77
CA LEU A 141 -15.04 14.33 5.40
C LEU A 141 -16.04 15.15 4.55
N ARG A 142 -15.59 16.22 3.87
CA ARG A 142 -16.45 17.03 3.00
C ARG A 142 -16.89 16.31 1.73
N GLY A 143 -16.00 15.52 1.14
CA GLY A 143 -16.15 15.08 -0.25
C GLY A 143 -16.58 13.63 -0.45
N ARG A 144 -16.26 12.73 0.49
CA ARG A 144 -16.15 11.29 0.16
C ARG A 144 -17.07 10.35 0.93
N GLY A 145 -17.99 10.87 1.75
CA GLY A 145 -18.96 10.06 2.48
C GLY A 145 -18.33 9.17 3.56
N VAL A 146 -17.20 9.62 4.11
CA VAL A 146 -16.52 8.95 5.23
C VAL A 146 -17.39 9.03 6.48
N ASN A 147 -17.55 7.90 7.17
CA ASN A 147 -18.17 7.89 8.48
C ASN A 147 -17.19 8.47 9.52
N VAL A 148 -17.50 9.63 10.09
CA VAL A 148 -16.68 10.27 11.13
C VAL A 148 -16.53 9.39 12.38
N ASP A 149 -17.50 8.50 12.62
CA ASP A 149 -17.55 7.56 13.74
C ASP A 149 -16.98 6.17 13.40
N CYS A 150 -16.24 6.05 12.29
CA CYS A 150 -15.50 4.83 11.99
C CYS A 150 -14.47 4.52 13.08
N THR A 151 -14.21 3.23 13.27
CA THR A 151 -13.38 2.73 14.37
C THR A 151 -12.08 2.14 13.87
N TYR A 152 -11.00 2.32 14.65
CA TYR A 152 -9.77 1.57 14.45
C TYR A 152 -10.07 0.05 14.56
N PRO A 153 -9.37 -0.80 13.77
CA PRO A 153 -9.62 -2.25 13.78
C PRO A 153 -9.43 -2.92 15.15
N SER A 154 -8.64 -2.31 16.03
CA SER A 154 -8.37 -2.79 17.38
C SER A 154 -9.01 -1.87 18.42
N GLY A 155 -9.76 -2.44 19.38
CA GLY A 155 -10.23 -1.71 20.55
C GLY A 155 -11.51 -0.91 20.34
N GLY A 156 -12.08 -0.86 19.13
CA GLY A 156 -13.34 -0.17 18.84
C GLY A 156 -13.30 1.35 19.02
N GLN A 157 -12.11 1.94 19.13
CA GLN A 157 -11.93 3.37 19.34
C GLN A 157 -12.21 4.14 18.05
N THR A 158 -12.88 5.29 18.16
CA THR A 158 -13.04 6.24 17.04
C THR A 158 -11.89 7.25 17.04
N ALA A 159 -11.78 8.06 15.97
CA ALA A 159 -10.87 9.21 15.97
C ALA A 159 -11.10 10.16 17.17
N LEU A 160 -12.35 10.27 17.65
CA LEU A 160 -12.67 11.10 18.80
C LEU A 160 -12.07 10.57 20.10
N HIS A 161 -12.03 9.24 20.28
CA HIS A 161 -11.34 8.63 21.42
C HIS A 161 -9.85 8.98 21.40
N MET A 162 -9.20 8.81 20.24
CA MET A 162 -7.76 9.07 20.10
C MET A 162 -7.41 10.54 20.34
N ALA A 163 -8.15 11.46 19.73
CA ALA A 163 -7.95 12.89 19.95
C ALA A 163 -8.16 13.27 21.43
N ALA A 164 -9.15 12.65 22.07
CA ALA A 164 -9.46 12.90 23.47
C ALA A 164 -8.41 12.37 24.45
N MET A 165 -7.84 11.20 24.20
CA MET A 165 -6.72 10.64 24.98
C MET A 165 -5.44 11.48 24.85
N ASN A 166 -5.25 12.14 23.70
CA ASN A 166 -4.04 12.93 23.40
C ASN A 166 -4.14 14.41 23.82
N ASP A 167 -5.23 14.84 24.47
CA ASP A 167 -5.55 16.26 24.75
C ASP A 167 -5.53 17.14 23.49
N ASP A 168 -5.88 16.54 22.35
CA ASP A 168 -5.91 17.18 21.04
C ASP A 168 -7.23 17.93 20.81
N VAL A 169 -7.18 19.23 21.11
CA VAL A 169 -8.33 20.15 20.97
C VAL A 169 -8.75 20.32 19.52
N GLU A 170 -7.79 20.44 18.60
CA GLU A 170 -8.07 20.73 17.19
C GLU A 170 -8.73 19.53 16.51
N GLY A 171 -8.19 18.32 16.74
CA GLY A 171 -8.82 17.08 16.28
C GLY A 171 -10.23 16.90 16.84
N VAL A 172 -10.45 17.17 18.13
CA VAL A 172 -11.80 17.08 18.73
C VAL A 172 -12.75 18.10 18.09
N GLU A 173 -12.34 19.37 17.92
CA GLU A 173 -13.18 20.39 17.29
C GLU A 173 -13.57 20.01 15.86
N LEU A 174 -12.62 19.51 15.07
CA LEU A 174 -12.88 19.01 13.72
C LEU A 174 -13.91 17.89 13.73
N LEU A 175 -13.69 16.85 14.54
CA LEU A 175 -14.58 15.69 14.59
C LEU A 175 -16.01 16.07 15.01
N LEU A 176 -16.14 16.94 16.02
CA LEU A 176 -17.44 17.43 16.47
C LEU A 176 -18.14 18.31 15.43
N LYS A 177 -17.38 19.12 14.69
CA LYS A 177 -17.91 19.92 13.58
C LYS A 177 -18.58 19.04 12.51
N TYR A 178 -18.05 17.83 12.28
CA TYR A 178 -18.62 16.86 11.35
C TYR A 178 -19.59 15.86 11.99
N GLY A 179 -19.97 16.08 13.25
CA GLY A 179 -21.05 15.35 13.90
C GLY A 179 -20.66 14.05 14.59
N ALA A 180 -19.39 13.89 14.99
CA ALA A 180 -18.94 12.71 15.73
C ALA A 180 -19.77 12.47 17.01
N ASP A 181 -20.15 11.21 17.24
CA ASP A 181 -20.93 10.79 18.40
C ASP A 181 -20.06 10.75 19.66
N LYS A 182 -20.26 11.73 20.54
CA LYS A 182 -19.58 11.81 21.85
C LYS A 182 -19.93 10.65 22.79
N THR A 183 -20.99 9.89 22.51
CA THR A 183 -21.53 8.83 23.38
C THR A 183 -21.14 7.43 22.95
N GLN A 184 -20.49 7.29 21.79
CA GLN A 184 -20.02 5.99 21.31
C GLN A 184 -18.98 5.42 22.28
N LEU A 185 -19.14 4.14 22.59
CA LEU A 185 -18.25 3.42 23.50
C LEU A 185 -17.25 2.58 22.71
N ASP A 186 -16.00 2.58 23.17
CA ASP A 186 -14.98 1.64 22.74
C ASP A 186 -15.20 0.23 23.34
N GLU A 187 -14.31 -0.73 23.04
CA GLU A 187 -14.40 -2.10 23.55
C GLU A 187 -14.23 -2.20 25.08
N SER A 188 -13.65 -1.17 25.72
CA SER A 188 -13.54 -1.06 27.17
C SER A 188 -14.80 -0.46 27.81
N GLY A 189 -15.79 -0.07 26.99
CA GLY A 189 -17.02 0.58 27.43
C GLY A 189 -16.82 2.04 27.80
N TRP A 190 -15.78 2.70 27.27
CA TRP A 190 -15.50 4.11 27.53
C TRP A 190 -15.93 4.96 26.34
N ASP A 191 -16.59 6.09 26.63
CA ASP A 191 -16.72 7.17 25.65
C ASP A 191 -15.44 8.04 25.63
N ALA A 192 -15.35 8.94 24.65
CA ALA A 192 -14.20 9.83 24.50
C ALA A 192 -13.96 10.74 25.73
N SER A 193 -15.02 11.16 26.44
CA SER A 193 -14.90 11.97 27.66
C SER A 193 -14.28 11.17 28.81
N ARG A 194 -14.68 9.90 28.96
CA ARG A 194 -14.12 8.98 29.95
C ARG A 194 -12.66 8.68 29.64
N ALA A 195 -12.33 8.40 28.38
CA ALA A 195 -10.96 8.18 27.93
C ALA A 195 -10.05 9.40 28.22
N ALA A 196 -10.52 10.62 27.90
CA ALA A 196 -9.80 11.87 28.22
C ALA A 196 -9.52 12.03 29.72
N LYS A 197 -10.49 11.70 30.59
CA LYS A 197 -10.33 11.78 32.05
C LYS A 197 -9.29 10.81 32.58
N GLU A 198 -9.27 9.58 32.06
CA GLU A 198 -8.29 8.57 32.45
C GLU A 198 -6.86 8.91 31.97
N CYS A 199 -6.75 9.66 30.87
CA CYS A 199 -5.46 10.16 30.34
C CYS A 199 -5.08 11.55 30.86
N GLU A 200 -5.83 12.13 31.80
CA GLU A 200 -5.58 13.48 32.35
C GLU A 200 -5.56 14.61 31.28
N ALA A 201 -6.32 14.46 30.20
CA ALA A 201 -6.43 15.41 29.09
C ALA A 201 -7.31 16.63 29.45
N GLU A 202 -6.76 17.56 30.25
CA GLU A 202 -7.52 18.64 30.87
C GLU A 202 -8.29 19.55 29.90
N LYS A 203 -7.72 19.86 28.72
CA LYS A 203 -8.35 20.79 27.76
C LYS A 203 -9.54 20.11 27.11
N VAL A 204 -9.34 18.87 26.64
CA VAL A 204 -10.41 18.12 25.99
C VAL A 204 -11.51 17.73 26.97
N VAL A 205 -11.18 17.39 28.22
CA VAL A 205 -12.22 17.12 29.24
C VAL A 205 -13.19 18.30 29.39
N ARG A 206 -12.69 19.55 29.31
CA ARG A 206 -13.56 20.74 29.37
C ARG A 206 -14.37 20.95 28.08
N LEU A 207 -13.84 20.53 26.93
CA LEU A 207 -14.50 20.65 25.64
C LEU A 207 -15.59 19.60 25.42
N LEU A 208 -15.39 18.39 25.97
CA LEU A 208 -16.35 17.28 25.91
C LEU A 208 -17.33 17.24 27.08
N ALA A 209 -17.16 18.12 28.08
CA ALA A 209 -18.05 18.25 29.23
C ALA A 209 -19.47 18.72 28.86
#